data_AF-A0A9N8WQM0-F1
#
_entry.id   AF-A0A9N8WQM0-F1
#
_cell.length_a   1.000
_cell.length_b   1.000
_cell.length_c   1.000
_cell.angle_alpha   90.00
_cell.angle_beta   90.00
_cell.angle_gamma   90.00
#
_symmetry.space_group_name_H-M   'P 1'
#
loop_
_entity.id
_entity.type
_entity.pdbx_description
1 polymer ?
#
loop_
_entity_poly.entity_id
_entity_poly.type
_entity_poly.pdbx_seq_one_letter_code
_entity_poly.pdbx_strand_id
1 'polypeptide(L)'
;MLSTITRILQSKDQRFSNEIVNPEAKRHKSVTFLELELALKEFILIYQNRTILSDAMIVEKAKLLANELSVPEGKLHFSARWLQKFKERNGIRQIKLYGEASSVNENIVIESLPLLQTKCAEYPFDRIYNIDEPGLFYQ
;
A
#
# COMPACT_ATOMS: atom_id res chain seq x y z
N MET A 1 13.10 36.67 -26.92
CA MET A 1 12.54 36.43 -25.57
C MET A 1 11.21 35.67 -25.68
N LEU A 2 11.19 34.46 -26.27
CA LEU A 2 9.96 33.66 -26.49
C LEU A 2 10.07 32.19 -26.05
N SER A 3 11.20 31.77 -25.45
CA SER A 3 11.45 30.33 -25.25
C SER A 3 10.60 29.67 -24.17
N THR A 4 10.05 30.44 -23.21
CA THR A 4 9.30 29.87 -22.08
C THR A 4 7.90 29.41 -22.49
N ILE A 5 7.17 30.20 -23.28
CA ILE A 5 5.81 29.87 -23.72
C ILE A 5 5.84 28.66 -24.67
N THR A 6 6.79 28.63 -25.61
CA THR A 6 6.96 27.51 -26.53
C THR A 6 7.30 26.22 -25.79
N ARG A 7 8.18 26.29 -24.79
CA ARG A 7 8.57 25.13 -23.96
C ARG A 7 7.42 24.59 -23.11
N ILE A 8 6.53 25.46 -22.62
CA ILE A 8 5.33 25.05 -21.88
C ILE A 8 4.35 24.33 -22.80
N LEU A 9 4.11 24.86 -24.00
CA LEU A 9 3.23 24.23 -25.00
C LEU A 9 3.77 22.87 -25.46
N GLN A 10 5.08 22.75 -25.69
CA GLN A 10 5.73 21.49 -26.08
C GLN A 10 5.71 20.41 -25.00
N SER A 11 5.53 20.78 -23.73
CA SER A 11 5.51 19.85 -22.59
C SER A 11 4.11 19.66 -21.99
N LYS A 12 3.06 20.19 -22.64
CA LYS A 12 1.68 20.22 -22.12
C LYS A 12 1.13 18.82 -21.85
N ASP A 13 1.27 17.89 -22.78
CA ASP A 13 0.69 16.54 -22.63
C ASP A 13 1.35 15.77 -21.49
N GLN A 14 2.69 15.86 -21.36
CA GLN A 14 3.40 15.28 -20.21
C GLN A 14 3.00 15.91 -18.88
N ARG A 15 2.74 17.23 -18.86
CA ARG A 15 2.26 17.92 -17.64
C ARG A 15 0.87 17.44 -17.25
N PHE A 16 -0.04 17.32 -18.22
CA PHE A 16 -1.40 16.85 -18.01
C PHE A 16 -1.43 15.40 -17.49
N SER A 17 -0.66 14.49 -18.10
CA SER A 17 -0.52 13.11 -17.61
C SER A 17 -0.03 13.03 -16.16
N ASN A 18 0.88 13.93 -15.76
CA ASN A 18 1.44 13.94 -14.42
C ASN A 18 0.50 14.56 -13.38
N GLU A 19 -0.33 15.54 -13.77
CA GLU A 19 -1.39 16.09 -12.90
C GLU A 19 -2.42 15.03 -12.52
N ILE A 20 -2.79 14.14 -13.46
CA ILE A 20 -3.72 13.02 -13.21
C ILE A 20 -3.14 12.04 -12.16
N VAL A 21 -1.83 11.80 -12.18
CA VAL A 21 -1.17 10.84 -11.29
C VAL A 21 -0.85 11.44 -9.93
N ASN A 22 -0.29 12.66 -9.90
CA ASN A 22 0.11 13.33 -8.68
C ASN A 22 0.04 14.87 -8.83
N PRO A 23 -1.08 15.49 -8.42
CA PRO A 23 -1.31 16.93 -8.60
C PRO A 23 -0.45 17.81 -7.67
N GLU A 24 0.11 17.28 -6.58
CA GLU A 24 0.84 18.06 -5.56
C GLU A 24 2.37 18.08 -5.78
N ALA A 25 2.88 17.33 -6.75
CA ALA A 25 4.32 17.17 -6.97
C ALA A 25 4.98 18.42 -7.58
N LYS A 26 5.89 19.07 -6.85
CA LYS A 26 6.68 20.24 -7.34
C LYS A 26 7.64 19.94 -8.51
N ARG A 27 7.92 18.67 -8.79
CA ARG A 27 8.73 18.21 -9.94
C ARG A 27 7.98 17.10 -10.65
N HIS A 28 7.47 17.42 -11.84
CA HIS A 28 6.74 16.46 -12.67
C HIS A 28 7.72 15.63 -13.49
N LYS A 29 7.89 14.36 -13.13
CA LYS A 29 8.60 13.39 -13.95
C LYS A 29 7.55 12.57 -14.69
N SER A 30 7.61 12.57 -16.02
CA SER A 30 6.70 11.82 -16.88
C SER A 30 6.65 10.36 -16.46
N VAL A 31 5.45 9.89 -16.09
CA VAL A 31 5.18 8.47 -15.95
C VAL A 31 5.34 7.84 -17.34
N THR A 32 6.27 6.91 -17.47
CA THR A 32 6.65 6.32 -18.77
C THR A 32 5.49 5.53 -19.40
N PHE A 33 4.61 4.96 -18.58
CA PHE A 33 3.44 4.20 -19.01
C PHE A 33 2.26 4.57 -18.12
N LEU A 34 1.57 5.67 -18.47
CA LEU A 34 0.47 6.22 -17.67
C LEU A 34 -0.65 5.21 -17.49
N GLU A 35 -1.02 4.50 -18.55
CA GLU A 35 -2.10 3.52 -18.55
C GLU A 35 -1.81 2.35 -17.59
N LEU A 36 -0.57 1.84 -17.60
CA LEU A 36 -0.12 0.82 -16.64
C LEU A 36 -0.19 1.34 -15.20
N GLU A 37 0.25 2.58 -14.97
CA GLU A 37 0.24 3.19 -13.63
C GLU A 37 -1.18 3.36 -13.09
N LEU A 38 -2.13 3.80 -13.93
CA LEU A 38 -3.54 3.94 -13.58
C LEU A 38 -4.20 2.59 -13.31
N ALA A 39 -4.04 1.61 -14.20
CA ALA A 39 -4.62 0.28 -14.04
C ALA A 39 -4.11 -0.42 -12.77
N LEU A 40 -2.81 -0.28 -12.47
CA LEU A 40 -2.23 -0.84 -11.25
C LEU A 40 -2.72 -0.13 -9.99
N LYS A 41 -2.88 1.21 -10.04
CA LYS A 41 -3.44 1.99 -8.93
C LYS A 41 -4.88 1.57 -8.63
N GLU A 42 -5.70 1.43 -9.66
CA GLU A 42 -7.09 0.99 -9.55
C GLU A 42 -7.18 -0.42 -8.93
N PHE A 43 -6.35 -1.35 -9.41
CA PHE A 43 -6.25 -2.68 -8.82
C PHE A 43 -5.95 -2.62 -7.32
N ILE A 44 -4.96 -1.83 -6.90
CA ILE A 44 -4.61 -1.73 -5.47
C ILE A 44 -5.78 -1.13 -4.67
N LEU A 45 -6.45 -0.10 -5.19
CA LEU A 45 -7.57 0.56 -4.52
C LEU A 45 -8.77 -0.38 -4.30
N ILE A 46 -9.04 -1.27 -5.26
CA ILE A 46 -10.13 -2.25 -5.16
C ILE A 46 -9.81 -3.34 -4.14
N TYR A 47 -8.55 -3.80 -4.10
CA TYR A 47 -8.17 -4.99 -3.33
C TYR A 47 -7.62 -4.70 -1.93
N GLN A 48 -7.20 -3.46 -1.63
CA GLN A 48 -6.69 -3.09 -0.30
C GLN A 48 -7.68 -3.34 0.85
N ASN A 49 -8.99 -3.29 0.56
CA ASN A 49 -10.04 -3.53 1.56
C ASN A 49 -10.45 -5.01 1.68
N ARG A 50 -9.94 -5.86 0.79
CA ARG A 50 -10.32 -7.28 0.70
C ARG A 50 -9.20 -8.21 1.13
N THR A 51 -7.94 -7.80 0.97
CA THR A 51 -6.79 -8.63 1.27
C THR A 51 -5.53 -7.81 1.54
N ILE A 52 -4.58 -8.43 2.24
CA ILE A 52 -3.25 -7.87 2.43
C ILE A 52 -2.48 -8.01 1.11
N LEU A 53 -2.25 -6.87 0.44
CA LEU A 53 -1.46 -6.84 -0.79
C LEU A 53 0.04 -6.82 -0.47
N SER A 54 0.70 -7.96 -0.68
CA SER A 54 2.16 -8.04 -0.57
C SER A 54 2.84 -7.38 -1.77
N ASP A 55 4.10 -7.00 -1.60
CA ASP A 55 4.91 -6.37 -2.65
C ASP A 55 5.11 -7.29 -3.85
N ALA A 56 5.25 -8.59 -3.60
CA ALA A 56 5.31 -9.61 -4.64
C ALA A 56 4.04 -9.64 -5.48
N MET A 57 2.85 -9.59 -4.85
CA MET A 57 1.58 -9.56 -5.57
C MET A 57 1.43 -8.33 -6.44
N ILE A 58 1.84 -7.15 -5.94
CA ILE A 58 1.78 -5.91 -6.71
C ILE A 58 2.73 -5.99 -7.92
N VAL A 59 3.94 -6.53 -7.74
CA VAL A 59 4.91 -6.70 -8.83
C VAL A 59 4.40 -7.69 -9.88
N GLU A 60 3.86 -8.84 -9.48
CA GLU A 60 3.31 -9.83 -10.41
C GLU A 60 2.12 -9.26 -11.18
N LYS A 61 1.20 -8.55 -10.52
CA LYS A 61 0.10 -7.88 -11.22
C LYS A 61 0.59 -6.81 -12.20
N ALA A 62 1.63 -6.07 -11.83
CA ALA A 62 2.22 -5.07 -12.71
C ALA A 62 2.85 -5.69 -13.97
N LYS A 63 3.49 -6.85 -13.86
CA LYS A 63 4.02 -7.60 -15.02
C LYS A 63 2.90 -8.07 -15.93
N LEU A 64 1.82 -8.64 -15.37
CA LEU A 64 0.65 -9.08 -16.14
C LEU A 64 0.03 -7.91 -16.93
N LEU A 65 -0.21 -6.78 -16.26
CA LEU A 65 -0.75 -5.59 -16.90
C LEU A 65 0.19 -5.04 -17.99
N ALA A 66 1.51 -5.11 -17.78
CA ALA A 66 2.47 -4.66 -18.80
C ALA A 66 2.43 -5.55 -20.05
N ASN A 67 2.25 -6.86 -19.88
CA ASN A 67 2.06 -7.79 -21.00
C ASN A 67 0.74 -7.52 -21.73
N GLU A 68 -0.36 -7.31 -20.99
CA GLU A 68 -1.68 -6.97 -21.56
C GLU A 68 -1.63 -5.67 -22.37
N LEU A 69 -0.94 -4.65 -21.86
CA LEU A 69 -0.75 -3.35 -22.50
C LEU A 69 0.35 -3.35 -23.58
N SER A 70 0.92 -4.52 -23.92
CA SER A 70 1.98 -4.65 -24.93
C SER A 70 3.19 -3.73 -24.67
N VAL A 71 3.55 -3.54 -23.40
CA VAL A 71 4.73 -2.76 -23.01
C VAL A 71 5.99 -3.51 -23.48
N PRO A 72 6.89 -2.87 -24.26
CA PRO A 72 8.08 -3.55 -24.77
C PRO A 72 8.95 -4.11 -23.65
N GLU A 73 9.37 -5.36 -23.79
CA GLU A 73 10.25 -6.03 -22.85
C GLU A 73 11.57 -5.25 -22.70
N GLY A 74 12.03 -5.06 -21.47
CA GLY A 74 13.23 -4.27 -21.16
C GLY A 74 13.04 -2.75 -21.07
N LYS A 75 11.90 -2.18 -21.46
CA LYS A 75 11.62 -0.74 -21.21
C LYS A 75 11.27 -0.42 -19.77
N LEU A 76 10.72 -1.38 -19.03
CA LEU A 76 10.31 -1.20 -17.64
C LEU A 76 10.83 -2.33 -16.79
N HIS A 77 11.52 -1.97 -15.70
CA HIS A 77 12.07 -2.93 -14.75
C HIS A 77 11.36 -2.83 -13.41
N PHE A 78 10.63 -3.89 -13.04
CA PHE A 78 9.88 -4.00 -11.79
C PHE A 78 10.77 -4.28 -10.57
N SER A 79 11.74 -3.39 -10.33
CA SER A 79 12.61 -3.46 -9.15
C SER A 79 11.89 -3.02 -7.87
N ALA A 80 12.45 -3.37 -6.71
CA ALA A 80 11.98 -2.83 -5.42
C ALA A 80 11.96 -1.28 -5.41
N ARG A 81 12.95 -0.63 -6.02
CA ARG A 81 13.01 0.83 -6.15
C ARG A 81 11.90 1.38 -7.05
N TRP A 82 11.54 0.67 -8.12
CA TRP A 82 10.41 1.06 -8.96
C TRP A 82 9.11 1.01 -8.16
N LEU A 83 8.88 -0.08 -7.42
CA LEU A 83 7.70 -0.26 -6.59
C LEU A 83 7.60 0.81 -5.50
N GLN A 84 8.70 1.08 -4.81
CA GLN A 84 8.77 2.14 -3.79
C GLN A 84 8.33 3.49 -4.37
N LYS A 85 8.91 3.88 -5.52
CA LYS A 85 8.55 5.14 -6.18
C LYS A 85 7.11 5.16 -6.70
N PHE A 86 6.59 4.02 -7.18
CA PHE A 86 5.19 3.90 -7.59
C PHE A 86 4.27 4.14 -6.39
N LYS A 87 4.55 3.54 -5.24
CA LYS A 87 3.80 3.74 -4.01
C LYS A 87 3.84 5.20 -3.52
N GLU A 88 5.03 5.79 -3.49
CA GLU A 88 5.24 7.19 -3.12
C GLU A 88 4.43 8.15 -4.02
N ARG A 89 4.46 7.93 -5.34
CA ARG A 89 3.71 8.77 -6.30
C ARG A 89 2.21 8.69 -6.10
N ASN A 90 1.71 7.50 -5.73
CA ASN A 90 0.28 7.21 -5.61
C ASN A 90 -0.24 7.30 -4.17
N GLY A 91 0.58 7.76 -3.22
CA GLY A 91 0.19 7.88 -1.81
C GLY A 91 -0.09 6.54 -1.12
N ILE A 92 0.37 5.42 -1.69
CA ILE A 92 0.13 4.08 -1.16
C ILE A 92 1.09 3.88 0.01
N ARG A 93 0.56 3.88 1.23
CA ARG A 93 1.34 3.57 2.43
C ARG A 93 1.17 2.09 2.76
N GLN A 94 2.27 1.38 2.96
CA GLN A 94 2.20 0.06 3.59
C GLN A 94 1.79 0.27 5.04
N ILE A 95 0.55 -0.06 5.35
CA ILE A 95 0.13 -0.26 6.73
C ILE A 95 0.62 -1.66 7.07
N LYS A 96 1.59 -1.79 7.99
CA LYS A 96 1.87 -3.08 8.61
C LYS A 96 0.57 -3.49 9.29
N LEU A 97 -0.15 -4.47 8.74
CA LEU A 97 -1.28 -5.07 9.43
C LEU A 97 -0.75 -5.77 10.67
N TYR A 98 -0.85 -5.11 11.82
CA TYR A 98 -0.74 -5.76 13.12
C TYR A 98 -2.03 -6.55 13.35
N GLY A 99 -2.19 -7.72 12.73
CA GLY A 99 -3.27 -8.69 13.00
C GLY A 99 -4.67 -8.10 13.24
N GLU A 100 -5.51 -8.77 14.05
CA GLU A 100 -6.81 -8.26 14.49
C GLU A 100 -6.72 -6.92 15.26
N ALA A 101 -5.54 -6.58 15.81
CA ALA A 101 -5.33 -5.36 16.58
C ALA A 101 -5.57 -4.07 15.77
N SER A 102 -5.44 -4.13 14.44
CA SER A 102 -5.66 -2.95 13.58
C SER A 102 -7.13 -2.57 13.38
N SER A 103 -8.09 -3.43 13.80
CA SER A 103 -9.53 -3.15 13.74
C SER A 103 -10.10 -2.61 15.05
N VAL A 104 -9.29 -2.57 16.11
CA VAL A 104 -9.79 -2.30 17.45
C VAL A 104 -9.75 -0.80 17.71
N ASN A 105 -10.88 -0.23 18.12
CA ASN A 105 -10.95 1.15 18.58
C ASN A 105 -10.14 1.27 19.87
N GLU A 106 -9.03 2.01 19.84
CA GLU A 106 -8.13 2.18 20.99
C GLU A 106 -8.86 2.66 22.26
N ASN A 107 -9.94 3.45 22.10
CA ASN A 107 -10.74 3.90 23.24
C ASN A 107 -11.49 2.73 23.92
N ILE A 108 -11.98 1.76 23.13
CA ILE A 108 -12.64 0.55 23.66
C ILE A 108 -11.61 -0.33 24.39
N VAL A 109 -10.37 -0.41 23.90
CA VAL A 109 -9.29 -1.13 24.59
C VAL A 109 -8.95 -0.49 25.92
N ILE A 110 -8.81 0.84 25.94
CA ILE A 110 -8.48 1.60 27.15
C ILE A 110 -9.58 1.43 28.21
N GLU A 111 -10.85 1.42 27.81
CA GLU A 111 -11.97 1.20 28.74
C GLU A 111 -12.10 -0.25 29.21
N SER A 112 -11.83 -1.24 28.33
CA SER A 112 -12.01 -2.66 28.65
C SER A 112 -10.83 -3.31 29.39
N LEU A 113 -9.62 -2.75 29.29
CA LEU A 113 -8.43 -3.22 30.01
C LEU A 113 -8.60 -3.28 31.54
N PRO A 114 -9.05 -2.21 32.24
CA PRO A 114 -9.22 -2.27 33.70
C PRO A 114 -10.32 -3.26 34.13
N LEU A 115 -11.36 -3.45 33.30
CA LEU A 115 -12.40 -4.45 33.52
C LEU A 115 -11.84 -5.88 33.43
N LEU A 116 -11.01 -6.15 32.43
CA LEU A 116 -10.34 -7.44 32.28
C LEU A 116 -9.36 -7.72 33.43
N GLN A 117 -8.55 -6.72 33.82
CA GLN A 117 -7.62 -6.86 34.95
C GLN A 117 -8.36 -7.16 36.26
N THR A 118 -9.49 -6.50 36.51
CA THR A 118 -10.34 -6.75 37.68
C THR A 118 -10.86 -8.18 37.67
N LYS A 119 -11.38 -8.66 36.53
CA LYS A 119 -11.83 -10.05 36.42
C LYS A 119 -10.70 -11.06 36.55
N CYS A 120 -9.52 -10.79 36.00
CA CYS A 120 -8.36 -11.66 36.14
C CYS A 120 -7.90 -11.76 37.59
N ALA A 121 -8.00 -10.68 38.38
CA ALA A 121 -7.65 -10.69 39.80
C ALA A 121 -8.58 -11.57 40.68
N GLU A 122 -9.76 -11.96 40.17
CA GLU A 122 -10.67 -12.91 40.85
C GLU A 122 -10.15 -14.35 40.78
N TYR A 123 -9.19 -14.62 39.89
CA TYR A 123 -8.62 -15.96 39.71
C TYR A 123 -7.16 -15.98 40.18
N PRO A 124 -6.72 -17.07 40.83
CA PRO A 124 -5.30 -17.27 41.11
C PRO A 124 -4.53 -17.45 39.79
N PHE A 125 -3.25 -17.08 39.80
CA PHE A 125 -2.40 -17.02 38.60
C PHE A 125 -2.28 -18.36 37.85
N ASP A 126 -2.38 -19.49 38.55
CA ASP A 126 -2.37 -20.84 38.00
C ASP A 126 -3.63 -21.18 37.16
N ARG A 127 -4.63 -20.30 37.15
CA ARG A 127 -5.85 -20.42 36.34
C ARG A 127 -5.97 -19.39 35.22
N ILE A 128 -4.96 -18.55 35.02
CA ILE A 128 -4.90 -17.57 33.94
C ILE A 128 -4.00 -18.13 32.84
N TYR A 129 -4.62 -18.65 31.79
CA TYR A 129 -3.92 -19.28 30.68
C TYR A 129 -3.74 -18.30 29.52
N ASN A 130 -2.52 -18.22 28.98
CA ASN A 130 -2.28 -17.57 27.70
C ASN A 130 -2.60 -18.57 26.58
N ILE A 131 -3.56 -18.22 25.71
CA ILE A 131 -4.03 -19.10 24.64
C ILE A 131 -3.27 -18.87 23.32
N ASP A 132 -2.37 -17.89 23.25
CA ASP A 132 -1.63 -17.55 22.03
C ASP A 132 -0.41 -18.46 21.75
N GLU A 133 0.04 -19.20 22.76
CA GLU A 133 1.05 -20.24 22.60
C GLU A 133 0.35 -21.57 22.32
N PRO A 134 0.67 -22.29 21.22
CA PRO A 134 0.17 -23.63 21.00
C PRO A 134 0.79 -24.57 22.05
N GLY A 135 0.10 -24.72 23.18
CA GLY A 135 0.41 -25.65 24.27
C GLY A 135 0.15 -27.10 23.84
N LEU A 136 0.91 -27.59 22.86
CA LEU A 136 0.88 -28.97 22.42
C LEU A 136 1.86 -29.80 23.27
N PHE A 137 1.51 -30.09 24.51
CA PHE A 137 2.19 -31.11 25.30
C PHE A 137 1.37 -32.41 25.21
N TYR A 138 1.69 -33.25 24.22
CA TYR A 138 1.30 -34.66 24.24
C TYR A 138 2.31 -35.43 25.10
N GLN A 139 1.80 -36.24 26.03
CA GLN A 139 2.57 -37.25 26.78
C GLN A 139 2.11 -38.65 26.35
#